data_AF-A0A7M7N5Y0-F1
#
_entry.id   AF-A0A7M7N5Y0-F1
#
_cell.length_a   1.000
_cell.length_b   1.000
_cell.length_c   1.000
_cell.angle_alpha   90.00
_cell.angle_beta   90.00
_cell.angle_gamma   90.00
#
_symmetry.space_group_name_H-M   'P 1'
#
loop_
_entity.id
_entity.type
_entity.pdbx_description
1 polymer ?
#
loop_
_entity_poly.entity_id
_entity_poly.type
_entity_poly.pdbx_seq_one_letter_code
_entity_poly.pdbx_strand_id
1 'polypeptide(L)'
;MAQPMHNPANSQSGDNDEKRGNGEKVYLRRQLTVIDGIALTVGIIIGSGIFISPAGILRYTGSIGWSLIMWVFCGLLSTLGALSYAELATSFPVSGGDYSYLLMSFGPIPAFLRMYTQIVASFSGSNTVLALAASYYIVLPFFPDCEVSYKITTLMAASLLCK
;
A
#
# COMPACT_ATOMS: atom_id res chain seq x y z
N MET A 1 12.65 -8.31 -24.49
CA MET A 1 14.01 -8.46 -25.04
C MET A 1 15.00 -7.93 -24.03
N ALA A 2 15.57 -8.80 -23.19
CA ALA A 2 16.60 -8.45 -22.22
C ALA A 2 17.97 -8.72 -22.85
N GLN A 3 18.87 -7.73 -22.86
CA GLN A 3 20.25 -7.92 -23.30
C GLN A 3 21.10 -8.52 -22.15
N PRO A 4 22.02 -9.46 -22.42
CA PRO A 4 22.90 -10.02 -21.40
C PRO A 4 24.14 -9.13 -21.16
N MET A 5 24.51 -8.93 -19.91
CA MET A 5 25.77 -8.27 -19.53
C MET A 5 26.97 -9.20 -19.77
N HIS A 6 27.91 -8.68 -20.56
CA HIS A 6 29.21 -9.24 -20.89
C HIS A 6 30.14 -9.29 -19.66
N ASN A 7 30.72 -10.46 -19.38
CA ASN A 7 31.71 -10.69 -18.33
C ASN A 7 33.11 -10.87 -18.93
N PRO A 8 34.13 -10.10 -18.52
CA PRO A 8 35.51 -10.51 -18.65
C PRO A 8 36.23 -10.53 -17.30
N ALA A 9 36.88 -11.65 -17.02
CA ALA A 9 37.77 -11.84 -15.89
C ALA A 9 39.18 -11.23 -16.13
N ASN A 10 39.82 -10.87 -15.02
CA ASN A 10 41.28 -10.90 -14.74
C ASN A 10 42.19 -9.76 -15.26
N SER A 11 42.80 -9.00 -14.32
CA SER A 11 44.27 -8.89 -14.14
C SER A 11 44.70 -7.82 -13.11
N GLN A 12 45.31 -8.30 -12.02
CA GLN A 12 46.42 -7.77 -11.18
C GLN A 12 46.77 -6.26 -11.03
N SER A 13 47.02 -5.93 -9.75
CA SER A 13 48.19 -5.22 -9.18
C SER A 13 48.18 -3.70 -9.03
N GLY A 14 48.41 -3.27 -7.77
CA GLY A 14 49.30 -2.15 -7.45
C GLY A 14 48.67 -0.80 -7.14
N ASP A 15 48.65 -0.49 -5.84
CA ASP A 15 49.30 0.70 -5.26
C ASP A 15 48.64 2.10 -5.33
N ASN A 16 48.63 2.70 -4.14
CA ASN A 16 48.62 4.11 -3.75
C ASN A 16 47.42 5.05 -4.00
N ASP A 17 46.93 5.53 -2.84
CA ASP A 17 46.46 6.86 -2.45
C ASP A 17 45.86 7.84 -3.47
N GLU A 18 44.83 8.51 -2.96
CA GLU A 18 44.21 9.74 -3.49
C GLU A 18 43.31 9.59 -4.73
N LYS A 19 42.01 9.36 -4.51
CA LYS A 19 40.96 9.88 -5.40
C LYS A 19 39.58 9.90 -4.72
N ARG A 20 39.09 11.13 -4.51
CA ARG A 20 37.68 11.60 -4.52
C ARG A 20 36.64 10.55 -4.17
N GLY A 21 35.97 10.74 -3.02
CA GLY A 21 34.79 10.00 -2.57
C GLY A 21 33.88 9.60 -3.74
N ASN A 22 34.12 8.38 -4.21
CA ASN A 22 33.39 7.75 -5.28
C ASN A 22 32.02 7.42 -4.69
N GLY A 23 30.95 7.95 -5.29
CA GLY A 23 29.59 7.67 -4.87
C GLY A 23 29.33 6.18 -4.96
N GLU A 24 29.57 5.48 -3.84
CA GLU A 24 29.32 4.07 -3.69
C GLU A 24 27.84 3.86 -3.93
N LYS A 25 27.50 3.37 -5.12
CA LYS A 25 26.12 3.08 -5.50
C LYS A 25 25.65 2.00 -4.55
N VAL A 26 24.87 2.39 -3.55
CA VAL A 26 24.26 1.46 -2.60
C VAL A 26 23.30 0.58 -3.39
N TYR A 27 23.70 -0.66 -3.67
CA TYR A 27 22.84 -1.65 -4.28
C TYR A 27 22.13 -2.43 -3.18
N LEU A 28 20.79 -2.37 -3.17
CA LEU A 28 20.00 -3.23 -2.29
C LEU A 28 20.21 -4.69 -2.69
N ARG A 29 20.74 -5.50 -1.77
CA ARG A 29 20.83 -6.95 -1.95
C ARG A 29 19.40 -7.51 -2.05
N ARG A 30 19.12 -8.28 -3.10
CA ARG A 30 17.83 -8.95 -3.29
C ARG A 30 17.71 -10.09 -2.27
N GLN A 31 17.20 -9.78 -1.08
CA GLN A 31 17.06 -10.71 0.07
C GLN A 31 15.62 -11.15 0.31
N LEU A 32 14.63 -10.63 -0.44
CA LEU A 32 13.24 -11.07 -0.28
C LEU A 32 13.04 -12.44 -0.93
N THR A 33 12.69 -13.42 -0.11
CA THR A 33 12.21 -14.72 -0.57
C THR A 33 10.74 -14.60 -0.99
N VAL A 34 10.25 -15.56 -1.78
CA VAL A 34 8.83 -15.64 -2.17
C VAL A 34 7.91 -15.64 -0.94
N ILE A 35 8.30 -16.36 0.12
CA ILE A 35 7.55 -16.44 1.36
C ILE A 35 7.47 -15.06 2.05
N ASP A 36 8.59 -14.33 2.11
CA ASP A 36 8.62 -12.98 2.68
C ASP A 36 7.73 -12.02 1.89
N GLY A 37 7.74 -12.15 0.56
CA GLY A 37 6.85 -11.38 -0.32
C GLY A 37 5.38 -11.66 -0.04
N ILE A 38 4.98 -12.94 0.06
CA ILE A 38 3.60 -13.34 0.37
C ILE A 38 3.19 -12.83 1.75
N ALA A 39 4.04 -13.02 2.76
CA ALA A 39 3.76 -12.57 4.13
C ALA A 39 3.59 -11.05 4.20
N LEU A 40 4.43 -10.28 3.50
CA LEU A 40 4.32 -8.83 3.40
C LEU A 40 3.03 -8.42 2.70
N THR A 41 2.69 -9.06 1.58
CA THR A 41 1.44 -8.79 0.85
C THR A 41 0.21 -9.07 1.71
N VAL A 42 0.18 -10.18 2.44
CA VAL A 42 -0.93 -10.49 3.36
C VAL A 42 -1.01 -9.46 4.49
N GLY A 43 0.13 -9.05 5.04
CA GLY A 43 0.20 -8.06 6.12
C GLY A 43 -0.30 -6.66 5.72
N ILE A 44 -0.05 -6.23 4.47
CA ILE A 44 -0.55 -4.92 3.99
C ILE A 44 -2.03 -4.97 3.58
N ILE A 45 -2.56 -6.13 3.17
CA ILE A 45 -3.97 -6.30 2.76
C ILE A 45 -4.88 -6.45 3.97
N ILE A 46 -4.48 -7.25 4.97
CA ILE A 46 -5.29 -7.46 6.18
C ILE A 46 -5.11 -6.27 7.13
N GLY A 47 -6.06 -5.36 7.10
CA GLY A 47 -6.12 -4.19 7.99
C GLY A 47 -7.31 -4.19 8.96
N SER A 48 -7.45 -3.09 9.70
CA SER A 48 -8.57 -2.86 10.63
C SER A 48 -9.95 -2.74 9.95
N GLY A 49 -9.99 -2.65 8.61
CA GLY A 49 -11.22 -2.59 7.83
C GLY A 49 -12.15 -3.79 8.06
N ILE A 50 -11.62 -4.96 8.44
CA ILE A 50 -12.44 -6.16 8.71
C ILE A 50 -13.43 -5.96 9.86
N PHE A 51 -13.17 -5.05 10.79
CA PHE A 51 -14.09 -4.76 11.89
C PHE A 51 -15.25 -3.86 11.44
N ILE A 52 -15.06 -3.04 10.40
CA ILE A 52 -16.02 -2.02 9.97
C ILE A 52 -16.85 -2.52 8.77
N SER A 53 -16.19 -3.16 7.82
CA SER A 53 -16.77 -3.55 6.53
C SER A 53 -17.97 -4.51 6.63
N PRO A 54 -18.01 -5.53 7.51
CA PRO A 54 -19.15 -6.45 7.60
C PRO A 54 -20.46 -5.75 7.99
N ALA A 55 -20.40 -4.84 8.95
CA ALA A 55 -21.56 -4.06 9.38
C ALA A 55 -22.08 -3.16 8.26
N GLY A 56 -21.18 -2.57 7.47
CA GLY A 56 -21.53 -1.78 6.29
C GLY A 56 -22.26 -2.61 5.22
N ILE A 57 -21.64 -3.72 4.80
CA ILE A 57 -22.19 -4.56 3.73
C ILE A 57 -23.56 -5.13 4.13
N LEU A 58 -23.70 -5.59 5.37
CA LEU A 58 -24.96 -6.15 5.86
C LEU A 58 -26.08 -5.10 5.90
N ARG A 59 -25.78 -3.85 6.27
CA ARG A 59 -26.76 -2.75 6.29
C ARG A 59 -27.29 -2.41 4.89
N TYR A 60 -26.43 -2.40 3.87
CA TYR A 60 -26.86 -2.11 2.49
C TYR A 60 -27.56 -3.28 1.82
N THR A 61 -27.22 -4.50 2.22
CA THR A 61 -27.66 -5.72 1.56
C THR A 61 -28.92 -6.33 2.19
N GLY A 62 -29.16 -6.08 3.48
CA GLY A 62 -30.32 -6.54 4.23
C GLY A 62 -30.38 -8.06 4.50
N SER A 63 -29.58 -8.87 3.81
CA SER A 63 -29.52 -10.33 3.95
C SER A 63 -28.07 -10.84 4.02
N ILE A 64 -27.83 -11.82 4.90
CA ILE A 64 -26.52 -12.46 5.08
C ILE A 64 -26.05 -13.15 3.79
N GLY A 65 -26.94 -13.83 3.06
CA GLY A 65 -26.55 -14.58 1.86
C GLY A 65 -25.96 -13.69 0.77
N TRP A 66 -26.62 -12.57 0.51
CA TRP A 66 -26.13 -11.56 -0.43
C TRP A 66 -24.83 -10.88 0.04
N SER A 67 -24.63 -10.71 1.35
CA SER A 67 -23.40 -10.14 1.90
C SER A 67 -22.17 -11.04 1.67
N LEU A 68 -22.35 -12.37 1.73
CA LEU A 68 -21.29 -13.34 1.42
C LEU A 68 -20.96 -13.36 -0.07
N ILE A 69 -21.97 -13.25 -0.94
CA ILE A 69 -21.76 -13.17 -2.39
C ILE A 69 -20.95 -11.92 -2.74
N MET A 70 -21.26 -10.77 -2.14
CA MET A 70 -20.50 -9.53 -2.33
C MET A 70 -19.04 -9.66 -1.89
N TRP A 71 -18.79 -10.37 -0.79
CA TRP A 71 -17.44 -10.64 -0.32
C TRP A 71 -16.63 -11.47 -1.32
N VAL A 72 -17.21 -12.57 -1.81
CA VAL A 72 -16.56 -13.42 -2.82
C VAL A 72 -16.34 -12.65 -4.13
N PHE A 73 -17.33 -11.87 -4.56
CA PHE A 73 -17.23 -11.05 -5.77
C PHE A 73 -16.13 -9.99 -5.67
N CYS A 74 -16.04 -9.28 -4.54
CA CYS A 74 -14.96 -8.34 -4.25
C CYS A 74 -13.58 -9.04 -4.25
N GLY A 75 -13.48 -10.21 -3.62
CA GLY A 75 -12.27 -11.02 -3.65
C GLY A 75 -11.84 -11.39 -5.07
N LEU A 76 -12.80 -11.84 -5.90
CA LEU A 76 -12.52 -12.20 -7.30
C LEU A 76 -12.04 -10.98 -8.10
N LEU A 77 -12.72 -9.83 -8.00
CA LEU A 77 -12.29 -8.60 -8.66
C LEU A 77 -10.89 -8.17 -8.21
N SER A 78 -10.58 -8.29 -6.93
CA SER A 78 -9.26 -7.98 -6.37
C SER A 78 -8.18 -8.89 -6.94
N THR A 79 -8.45 -10.20 -7.06
CA THR A 79 -7.49 -11.15 -7.67
C THR A 79 -7.23 -10.87 -9.14
N LEU A 80 -8.26 -10.49 -9.92
CA LEU A 80 -8.09 -10.11 -11.32
C LEU A 80 -7.24 -8.83 -11.46
N GLY A 81 -7.48 -7.85 -10.59
CA GLY A 81 -6.66 -6.64 -10.52
C GLY A 81 -5.20 -6.95 -10.18
N ALA A 82 -4.96 -7.78 -9.17
CA ALA A 82 -3.63 -8.22 -8.77
C ALA A 82 -2.91 -8.97 -9.90
N LEU A 83 -3.60 -9.83 -10.65
CA LEU A 83 -3.03 -10.56 -11.78
C LEU A 83 -2.62 -9.61 -12.91
N SER A 84 -3.49 -8.65 -13.27
CA SER A 84 -3.17 -7.64 -14.28
C SER A 84 -1.95 -6.79 -13.89
N TYR A 85 -1.82 -6.49 -12.60
CA TYR A 85 -0.68 -5.75 -12.06
C TYR A 85 0.59 -6.60 -12.04
N ALA A 86 0.46 -7.91 -11.78
CA ALA A 86 1.58 -8.85 -11.81
C ALA A 86 2.16 -8.96 -13.23
N GLU A 87 1.33 -9.05 -14.27
CA GLU A 87 1.76 -9.07 -15.68
C GLU A 87 2.48 -7.78 -16.08
N LEU A 88 2.01 -6.63 -15.57
CA LEU A 88 2.68 -5.35 -15.80
C LEU A 88 4.04 -5.30 -15.08
N ALA A 89 4.10 -5.79 -13.84
CA ALA A 89 5.31 -5.81 -13.03
C ALA A 89 6.39 -6.76 -13.53
N THR A 90 6.01 -7.88 -14.16
CA THR A 90 6.97 -8.78 -14.83
C THR A 90 7.43 -8.24 -16.17
N SER A 91 6.56 -7.54 -16.91
CA SER A 91 6.89 -6.96 -18.21
C SER A 91 7.87 -5.78 -18.11
N PHE A 92 7.75 -4.97 -17.06
CA PHE A 92 8.59 -3.79 -16.83
C PHE A 92 9.24 -3.84 -15.43
N PRO A 93 10.39 -4.50 -15.26
CA PRO A 93 11.06 -4.62 -13.96
C PRO A 93 11.83 -3.33 -13.59
N VAL A 94 11.12 -2.20 -13.54
CA VAL A 94 11.65 -0.90 -13.13
C VAL A 94 11.40 -0.67 -11.65
N SER A 95 12.39 -0.11 -10.95
CA SER A 95 12.22 0.28 -9.55
C SER A 95 11.37 1.57 -9.48
N GLY A 96 10.40 1.62 -8.55
CA GLY A 96 9.56 2.81 -8.29
C GLY A 96 8.04 2.62 -8.45
N GLY A 97 7.57 1.40 -8.74
CA GLY A 97 6.14 1.04 -8.68
C GLY A 97 5.26 1.81 -9.66
N ASP A 98 4.03 2.13 -9.25
CA ASP A 98 3.02 2.84 -10.06
C ASP A 98 3.56 4.10 -10.75
N TYR A 99 4.38 4.87 -10.04
CA TYR A 99 4.93 6.12 -10.55
C TYR A 99 5.85 5.90 -11.75
N SER A 100 6.72 4.88 -11.68
CA SER A 100 7.64 4.56 -12.78
C SER A 100 6.91 4.09 -14.04
N TYR A 101 5.80 3.35 -13.89
CA TYR A 101 4.97 2.92 -15.02
C TYR A 101 4.27 4.10 -15.71
N LEU A 102 3.75 5.04 -14.91
CA LEU A 102 3.10 6.24 -15.45
C LEU A 102 4.10 7.18 -16.11
N LEU A 103 5.30 7.34 -15.53
CA LEU A 103 6.35 8.19 -16.08
C LEU A 103 6.78 7.72 -17.48
N MET A 104 6.89 6.40 -17.66
CA MET A 104 7.29 5.80 -18.94
C MET A 104 6.17 5.86 -19.99
N SER A 105 4.90 5.75 -19.58
CA SER A 105 3.76 5.67 -20.53
C SER A 105 3.13 7.02 -20.88
N PHE A 106 3.04 7.94 -19.91
CA PHE A 106 2.29 9.20 -20.03
C PHE A 106 3.15 10.46 -19.82
N GLY A 107 4.41 10.31 -19.42
CA GLY A 107 5.32 11.43 -19.19
C GLY A 107 5.24 12.05 -17.78
N PRO A 108 5.98 13.14 -17.53
CA PRO A 108 6.25 13.63 -16.17
C PRO A 108 5.06 14.29 -15.46
N ILE A 109 4.23 15.06 -16.19
CA ILE A 109 3.10 15.79 -15.61
C ILE A 109 2.02 14.86 -15.04
N PRO A 110 1.48 13.87 -15.80
CA PRO A 110 0.48 12.95 -15.26
C PRO A 110 1.03 12.02 -14.17
N ALA A 111 2.31 11.63 -14.26
CA ALA A 111 2.97 10.87 -13.20
C ALA A 111 3.03 11.66 -11.88
N PHE A 112 3.40 12.95 -11.95
CA PHE A 112 3.42 13.83 -10.78
C PHE A 112 2.03 14.03 -10.17
N LEU A 113 1.01 14.31 -10.99
CA LEU A 113 -0.36 14.49 -10.52
C LEU A 113 -0.88 13.24 -9.79
N ARG A 114 -0.65 12.04 -10.36
CA ARG A 114 -1.06 10.79 -9.72
C ARG A 114 -0.38 10.59 -8.37
N MET A 115 0.93 10.78 -8.29
CA MET A 115 1.68 10.66 -7.05
C MET A 115 1.23 11.70 -6.02
N TYR A 116 1.02 12.94 -6.45
CA TYR A 116 0.54 14.02 -5.59
C TYR A 116 -0.84 13.72 -5.01
N THR A 117 -1.80 13.30 -5.84
CA THR A 117 -3.14 12.92 -5.37
C THR A 117 -3.07 11.72 -4.42
N GLN A 118 -2.24 10.72 -4.73
CA GLN A 118 -2.07 9.56 -3.86
C GLN A 118 -1.51 9.94 -2.49
N ILE A 119 -0.53 10.86 -2.44
CA ILE A 119 0.02 11.38 -1.18
C ILE A 119 -1.07 12.11 -0.40
N VAL A 120 -1.75 13.09 -1.01
CA VAL A 120 -2.80 13.87 -0.33
C VAL A 120 -3.92 12.97 0.19
N ALA A 121 -4.38 12.02 -0.62
CA ALA A 121 -5.43 11.09 -0.24
C ALA A 121 -5.00 10.11 0.86
N SER A 122 -3.78 9.57 0.79
CA SER A 122 -3.29 8.57 1.75
C SER A 122 -2.92 9.20 3.10
N PHE A 123 -2.31 10.39 3.09
CA PHE A 123 -1.93 11.09 4.31
C PHE A 123 -3.14 11.56 5.12
N SER A 124 -4.20 12.04 4.46
CA SER A 124 -5.37 12.56 5.16
C SER A 124 -6.49 11.53 5.30
N GLY A 125 -6.91 10.93 4.20
CA GLY A 125 -8.13 10.11 4.15
C GLY A 125 -8.00 8.84 4.98
N SER A 126 -6.97 8.02 4.70
CA SER A 126 -6.78 6.73 5.37
C SER A 126 -6.57 6.87 6.87
N ASN A 127 -5.76 7.86 7.29
CA ASN A 127 -5.54 8.15 8.70
C ASN A 127 -6.81 8.64 9.41
N THR A 128 -7.61 9.49 8.76
CA THR A 128 -8.86 9.99 9.35
C THR A 128 -9.87 8.88 9.57
N VAL A 129 -10.06 7.99 8.58
CA VAL A 129 -10.99 6.86 8.71
C VAL A 129 -10.54 5.92 9.83
N LEU A 130 -9.24 5.64 9.94
CA LEU A 130 -8.69 4.81 11.00
C LEU A 130 -8.88 5.44 12.38
N ALA A 131 -8.59 6.75 12.52
CA ALA A 131 -8.77 7.48 13.77
C ALA A 131 -10.24 7.53 14.20
N LEU A 132 -11.17 7.72 13.25
CA LEU A 132 -12.60 7.71 13.51
C LEU A 132 -13.10 6.32 13.94
N ALA A 133 -12.60 5.26 13.30
CA ALA A 133 -12.92 3.91 13.71
C ALA A 133 -12.38 3.62 15.12
N ALA A 134 -11.12 3.97 15.40
CA ALA A 134 -10.52 3.80 16.70
C ALA A 134 -11.30 4.54 17.79
N SER A 135 -11.67 5.81 17.55
CA SER A 135 -12.46 6.57 18.53
C SER A 135 -13.84 5.95 18.76
N TYR A 136 -14.51 5.44 17.72
CA TYR A 136 -15.78 4.75 17.85
C TYR A 136 -15.66 3.48 18.72
N TYR A 137 -14.66 2.63 18.46
CA TYR A 137 -14.42 1.41 19.23
C TYR A 137 -14.01 1.67 20.68
N ILE A 138 -13.28 2.76 20.96
CA ILE A 138 -12.90 3.15 22.33
C ILE A 138 -14.10 3.65 23.14
N VAL A 139 -15.04 4.34 22.51
CA VAL A 139 -16.19 4.98 23.19
C VAL A 139 -17.33 3.99 23.43
N LEU A 140 -17.46 2.94 22.61
CA LEU A 140 -18.47 1.88 22.76
C LEU A 140 -18.64 1.33 24.19
N PRO A 141 -17.57 0.93 24.93
CA PRO A 141 -17.71 0.37 26.27
C PRO A 141 -18.21 1.37 27.32
N PHE A 142 -18.05 2.68 27.09
CA PHE A 142 -18.49 3.71 28.03
C PHE A 142 -19.96 4.10 27.84
N PHE A 143 -20.52 3.85 26.65
CA PHE A 143 -21.91 4.18 26.31
C PHE A 143 -22.59 2.98 25.62
N PRO A 144 -22.84 1.87 26.33
CA PRO A 144 -23.37 0.65 25.74
C PRO A 144 -24.80 0.79 25.18
N ASP A 145 -25.62 1.67 25.76
CA ASP A 145 -27.05 1.82 25.42
C ASP A 145 -27.40 3.12 24.70
N CYS A 146 -26.42 3.97 24.36
CA CYS A 146 -26.64 5.27 23.74
C CYS A 146 -26.05 5.35 22.32
N GLU A 147 -26.75 6.04 21.41
CA GLU A 147 -26.15 6.42 20.13
C GLU A 147 -24.99 7.39 20.38
N VAL A 148 -23.79 6.96 20.02
CA VAL A 148 -22.57 7.75 20.20
C VAL A 148 -22.68 9.04 19.38
N SER A 149 -22.69 10.19 20.06
CA SER A 149 -22.78 11.49 19.38
C SER A 149 -21.60 11.69 18.43
N TYR A 150 -21.90 12.10 17.19
CA TYR A 150 -20.88 12.35 16.17
C TYR A 150 -19.83 13.37 16.65
N LYS A 151 -20.24 14.36 17.45
CA LYS A 151 -19.34 15.39 18.01
C LYS A 151 -18.22 14.80 18.86
N ILE A 152 -18.54 13.82 19.72
CA ILE A 152 -17.57 13.20 20.64
C ILE A 152 -16.58 12.34 19.84
N THR A 153 -17.10 11.55 18.89
CA THR A 153 -16.31 10.69 18.02
C THR A 153 -15.35 11.49 17.15
N THR A 154 -15.80 12.64 16.61
CA THR A 154 -14.97 13.56 15.81
C THR A 154 -13.92 14.29 16.65
N LEU A 155 -14.25 14.75 17.87
CA LEU A 155 -13.27 15.39 18.76
C LEU A 155 -12.16 14.43 19.19
N MET A 156 -12.53 13.19 19.55
CA MET A 156 -11.57 12.13 19.84
C MET A 156 -10.70 11.82 18.63
N ALA A 157 -11.29 11.65 17.44
CA ALA A 157 -10.53 11.39 16.21
C ALA A 157 -9.57 12.54 15.87
N ALA A 158 -10.00 13.80 16.01
CA ALA A 158 -9.14 14.96 15.80
C ALA A 158 -7.97 15.00 16.79
N SER A 159 -8.21 14.63 18.06
CA SER A 159 -7.14 14.57 19.08
C SER A 159 -6.11 13.45 18.81
N LEU A 160 -6.54 12.34 18.18
CA LEU A 160 -5.66 11.24 17.78
C LEU A 160 -4.82 11.59 16.55
N LEU A 161 -5.36 12.41 15.64
CA LEU A 161 -4.65 12.87 14.43
C LEU A 161 -3.68 14.04 14.70
N CYS A 162 -3.92 14.84 15.74
CA CYS A 162 -3.08 15.98 16.12
C CYS A 162 -1.89 15.62 17.04
N LYS A 163 -1.63 14.34 17.31
CA LYS A 163 -0.46 13.87 18.04
C LYS A 163 0.63 13.40 17.09
#